data_AF-A0A6A5ZSX1-F1
#
_entry.id   AF-A0A6A5ZSX1-F1
#
_cell.length_a   1.000
_cell.length_b   1.000
_cell.length_c   1.000
_cell.angle_alpha   90.00
_cell.angle_beta   90.00
_cell.angle_gamma   90.00
#
_symmetry.space_group_name_H-M   'P 1'
#
loop_
_entity.id
_entity.type
_entity.pdbx_description
1 polymer ?
#
loop_
_entity_poly.entity_id
_entity_poly.type
_entity_poly.pdbx_seq_one_letter_code
_entity_poly.pdbx_strand_id
1 'polypeptide(L)'
;MFSKAATILIASSLTFANPIERPTRVNVAKRAASAYPYGDALTNEFQWENWDPKNDDDKADGQKIHEGFKQWADLAKAGLAAANGGSSNDHFKRWFGSPDADDTTAIQNTFKNMYDDAAGTANTAISKMVLDRKDFGNNCDTKGWYAYTTPDTGRFHICPKTLDLKQQDDTTCADFDQAVYIYYPSARTISFVMLHEMTHFDDVADDRLGAIEDPAVGPRACFNLDDDDKQVNANNYAFEAAEQYWADKCPTKTFQDPPPLVSSTSTSTAVSDPSESQVIDGPGGSASTPLPSETETILPSATSTATA
;
A
#
# COMPACT_ATOMS: atom_id res chain seq x y z
N MET A 1 61.08 -19.17 37.88
CA MET A 1 59.63 -19.20 37.67
C MET A 1 59.33 -18.37 36.43
N PHE A 2 59.09 -19.01 35.27
CA PHE A 2 58.84 -18.31 34.01
C PHE A 2 57.36 -18.45 33.66
N SER A 3 56.64 -17.33 33.69
CA SER A 3 55.24 -17.23 33.27
C SER A 3 55.17 -17.06 31.76
N LYS A 4 54.50 -17.97 31.05
CA LYS A 4 54.26 -17.89 29.61
C LYS A 4 52.89 -17.25 29.39
N ALA A 5 52.86 -16.06 28.81
CA ALA A 5 51.64 -15.43 28.30
C ALA A 5 51.34 -16.00 26.90
N ALA A 6 50.12 -16.48 26.70
CA ALA A 6 49.62 -16.93 25.41
C ALA A 6 48.76 -15.81 24.80
N THR A 7 49.22 -15.25 23.68
CA THR A 7 48.48 -14.29 22.86
C THR A 7 47.53 -15.06 21.93
N ILE A 8 46.23 -14.86 22.09
CA ILE A 8 45.20 -15.38 21.18
C ILE A 8 44.94 -14.32 20.11
N LEU A 9 45.33 -14.60 18.87
CA LEU A 9 44.93 -13.83 17.68
C LEU A 9 43.55 -14.30 17.23
N ILE A 10 42.55 -13.43 17.30
CA ILE A 10 41.22 -13.66 16.71
C ILE A 10 41.26 -13.08 15.30
N ALA A 11 41.26 -13.94 14.28
CA ALA A 11 41.12 -13.54 12.89
C ALA A 11 39.63 -13.40 12.56
N SER A 12 39.16 -12.16 12.41
CA SER A 12 37.81 -11.87 11.94
C SER A 12 37.75 -12.06 10.42
N SER A 13 37.16 -13.16 9.97
CA SER A 13 36.82 -13.38 8.56
C SER A 13 35.59 -12.54 8.18
N LEU A 14 35.82 -11.49 7.40
CA LEU A 14 34.78 -10.76 6.68
C LEU A 14 34.23 -11.66 5.56
N THR A 15 33.03 -12.21 5.75
CA THR A 15 32.25 -12.80 4.67
C THR A 15 31.55 -11.68 3.90
N PHE A 16 32.08 -11.32 2.73
CA PHE A 16 31.35 -10.53 1.75
C PHE A 16 30.21 -11.40 1.21
N ALA A 17 28.97 -11.03 1.52
CA ALA A 17 27.81 -11.62 0.86
C ALA A 17 27.93 -11.32 -0.64
N ASN A 18 27.86 -12.35 -1.48
CA ASN A 18 27.80 -12.15 -2.93
C ASN A 18 26.53 -11.33 -3.25
N PRO A 19 26.60 -10.35 -4.17
CA PRO A 19 25.42 -9.64 -4.62
C PRO A 19 24.42 -10.65 -5.17
N ILE A 20 23.18 -10.60 -4.66
CA ILE A 20 22.06 -11.39 -5.16
C ILE A 20 21.80 -10.90 -6.60
N GLU A 21 22.14 -11.72 -7.59
CA GLU A 21 21.79 -11.44 -8.99
C GLU A 21 20.26 -11.42 -9.09
N ARG A 22 19.66 -10.23 -9.27
CA ARG A 22 18.22 -10.10 -9.53
C ARG A 22 17.88 -10.91 -10.80
N PRO A 23 16.79 -11.68 -10.81
CA PRO A 23 16.38 -12.43 -11.98
C PRO A 23 16.24 -11.49 -13.19
N THR A 24 16.74 -11.93 -14.34
CA THR A 24 16.70 -11.17 -15.58
C THR A 24 15.23 -10.98 -15.98
N ARG A 25 14.76 -9.72 -16.11
CA ARG A 25 13.39 -9.39 -16.52
C ARG A 25 13.00 -10.21 -17.74
N VAL A 26 11.98 -11.05 -17.61
CA VAL A 26 11.44 -11.82 -18.73
C VAL A 26 10.71 -10.84 -19.64
N ASN A 27 11.16 -10.73 -20.89
CA ASN A 27 10.45 -9.99 -21.93
C ASN A 27 9.15 -10.73 -22.26
N VAL A 28 8.08 -10.44 -21.52
CA VAL A 28 6.73 -10.87 -21.89
C VAL A 28 6.34 -10.10 -23.15
N ALA A 29 5.99 -10.82 -24.22
CA ALA A 29 5.59 -10.22 -25.48
C ALA A 29 4.46 -9.20 -25.24
N LYS A 30 4.75 -7.92 -25.53
CA LYS A 30 3.83 -6.80 -25.37
C LYS A 30 2.59 -7.04 -26.23
N ARG A 31 1.47 -7.42 -25.61
CA ARG A 31 0.17 -7.46 -26.30
C ARG A 31 -0.24 -6.02 -26.61
N ALA A 32 -0.93 -5.82 -27.74
CA ALA A 32 -1.41 -4.49 -28.12
C ALA A 32 -2.34 -3.97 -27.02
N ALA A 33 -2.09 -2.74 -26.55
CA ALA A 33 -2.96 -2.08 -25.58
C ALA A 33 -4.41 -2.10 -26.10
N SER A 34 -5.35 -2.50 -25.23
CA SER A 34 -6.77 -2.42 -25.53
C SER A 34 -7.14 -0.97 -25.88
N ALA A 35 -8.20 -0.76 -26.68
CA ALA A 35 -8.76 0.57 -26.99
C ALA A 35 -9.42 1.26 -25.77
N TYR A 36 -9.15 0.77 -24.56
CA TYR A 36 -9.50 1.36 -23.28
C TYR A 36 -8.46 2.42 -22.87
N PRO A 37 -8.86 3.44 -22.08
CA PRO A 37 -10.15 3.58 -21.38
C PRO A 37 -11.32 4.08 -22.23
N TYR A 38 -12.55 3.99 -21.69
CA TYR A 38 -13.70 4.78 -22.16
C TYR A 38 -13.51 6.25 -21.76
N GLY A 39 -13.03 7.08 -22.67
CA GLY A 39 -12.79 8.50 -22.43
C GLY A 39 -11.57 9.01 -23.20
N ASP A 40 -11.14 10.21 -22.87
CA ASP A 40 -9.83 10.70 -23.30
C ASP A 40 -8.78 9.98 -22.46
N ALA A 41 -7.94 9.15 -23.10
CA ALA A 41 -6.84 8.48 -22.42
C ALA A 41 -5.99 9.50 -21.66
N LEU A 42 -5.72 9.24 -20.39
CA LEU A 42 -4.90 10.13 -19.59
C LEU A 42 -3.43 9.93 -19.96
N THR A 43 -2.66 11.02 -19.93
CA THR A 43 -1.23 10.95 -20.21
C THR A 43 -0.55 9.98 -19.27
N ASN A 44 0.16 9.00 -19.84
CA ASN A 44 0.88 7.94 -19.11
C ASN A 44 0.01 7.04 -18.22
N GLU A 45 -1.29 6.90 -18.53
CA GLU A 45 -2.13 5.87 -17.94
C GLU A 45 -1.57 4.46 -18.25
N PHE A 46 -1.79 3.53 -17.32
CA PHE A 46 -1.41 2.13 -17.49
C PHE A 46 -2.12 1.48 -18.69
N GLN A 47 -1.60 0.35 -19.13
CA GLN A 47 -2.19 -0.41 -20.23
C GLN A 47 -3.34 -1.29 -19.75
N TRP A 48 -4.37 -1.43 -20.56
CA TRP A 48 -5.54 -2.28 -20.27
C TRP A 48 -5.41 -3.63 -20.97
N GLU A 49 -5.47 -4.74 -20.23
CA GLU A 49 -5.40 -6.10 -20.77
C GLU A 49 -6.64 -6.95 -20.39
N ASN A 50 -7.12 -7.76 -21.35
CA ASN A 50 -8.28 -8.65 -21.21
C ASN A 50 -9.65 -7.97 -20.95
N TRP A 51 -9.77 -6.68 -21.23
CA TRP A 51 -11.03 -5.92 -21.17
C TRP A 51 -11.83 -6.04 -22.49
N ASP A 52 -13.13 -6.35 -22.43
CA ASP A 52 -14.01 -6.39 -23.58
C ASP A 52 -14.84 -5.08 -23.72
N PRO A 53 -14.55 -4.22 -24.72
CA PRO A 53 -15.28 -2.96 -24.91
C PRO A 53 -16.71 -3.15 -25.43
N LYS A 54 -17.21 -4.37 -25.51
CA LYS A 54 -18.62 -4.65 -25.81
C LYS A 54 -19.38 -5.12 -24.59
N ASN A 55 -18.70 -5.61 -23.55
CA ASN A 55 -19.31 -6.06 -22.31
C ASN A 55 -19.62 -4.86 -21.40
N ASP A 56 -20.90 -4.69 -21.03
CA ASP A 56 -21.37 -3.54 -20.25
C ASP A 56 -20.79 -3.47 -18.83
N ASP A 57 -20.52 -4.62 -18.20
CA ASP A 57 -19.88 -4.68 -16.88
C ASP A 57 -18.42 -4.22 -16.98
N ASP A 58 -17.67 -4.70 -17.98
CA ASP A 58 -16.30 -4.24 -18.25
C ASP A 58 -16.26 -2.74 -18.57
N LYS A 59 -17.32 -2.17 -19.17
CA LYS A 59 -17.40 -0.70 -19.35
C LYS A 59 -17.58 0.01 -18.02
N ALA A 60 -18.53 -0.45 -17.21
CA ALA A 60 -18.86 0.18 -15.94
C ALA A 60 -17.67 0.13 -14.95
N ASP A 61 -17.05 -1.03 -14.82
CA ASP A 61 -15.88 -1.24 -13.96
C ASP A 61 -14.68 -0.43 -14.47
N GLY A 62 -14.42 -0.47 -15.78
CA GLY A 62 -13.32 0.27 -16.39
C GLY A 62 -13.48 1.78 -16.24
N GLN A 63 -14.71 2.31 -16.35
CA GLN A 63 -14.98 3.73 -16.13
C GLN A 63 -14.74 4.15 -14.68
N LYS A 64 -15.12 3.32 -13.70
CA LYS A 64 -14.83 3.59 -12.28
C LYS A 64 -13.33 3.63 -12.01
N ILE A 65 -12.57 2.68 -12.55
CA ILE A 65 -11.12 2.63 -12.38
C ILE A 65 -10.45 3.83 -13.06
N HIS A 66 -10.90 4.22 -14.26
CA HIS A 66 -10.38 5.39 -14.96
C HIS A 66 -10.60 6.70 -14.19
N GLU A 67 -11.80 6.91 -13.61
CA GLU A 67 -12.02 8.08 -12.74
C GLU A 67 -11.18 8.00 -11.46
N GLY A 68 -11.01 6.81 -10.90
CA GLY A 68 -10.10 6.58 -9.78
C GLY A 68 -8.65 6.94 -10.12
N PHE A 69 -8.18 6.64 -11.33
CA PHE A 69 -6.85 7.01 -11.81
C PHE A 69 -6.68 8.52 -11.96
N LYS A 70 -7.71 9.20 -12.46
CA LYS A 70 -7.71 10.65 -12.57
C LYS A 70 -7.55 11.32 -11.20
N GLN A 71 -8.25 10.81 -10.19
CA GLN A 71 -8.17 11.28 -8.81
C GLN A 71 -6.88 10.86 -8.10
N TRP A 72 -6.31 9.72 -8.48
CA TRP A 72 -5.02 9.24 -7.99
C TRP A 72 -3.89 10.23 -8.25
N ALA A 73 -3.90 10.94 -9.39
CA ALA A 73 -2.89 11.95 -9.70
C ALA A 73 -2.86 13.08 -8.64
N ASP A 74 -4.01 13.45 -8.09
CA ASP A 74 -4.08 14.46 -7.01
C ASP A 74 -3.47 13.92 -5.70
N LEU A 75 -3.67 12.63 -5.39
CA LEU A 75 -3.03 12.00 -4.23
C LEU A 75 -1.52 11.91 -4.42
N ALA A 76 -1.06 11.42 -5.58
CA ALA A 76 0.37 11.29 -5.86
C ALA A 76 1.07 12.66 -5.82
N LYS A 77 0.41 13.71 -6.31
CA LYS A 77 0.87 15.10 -6.19
C LYS A 77 0.97 15.56 -4.73
N ALA A 78 -0.06 15.30 -3.92
CA ALA A 78 -0.07 15.66 -2.51
C ALA A 78 1.04 14.92 -1.75
N GLY A 79 1.20 13.61 -1.97
CA GLY A 79 2.29 12.83 -1.40
C GLY A 79 3.67 13.35 -1.80
N LEU A 80 3.86 13.73 -3.07
CA LEU A 80 5.11 14.38 -3.52
C LEU A 80 5.36 15.71 -2.80
N ALA A 81 4.32 16.54 -2.63
CA ALA A 81 4.44 17.81 -1.93
C ALA A 81 4.85 17.60 -0.45
N ALA A 82 4.28 16.61 0.21
CA ALA A 82 4.62 16.27 1.58
C ALA A 82 6.04 15.71 1.70
N ALA A 83 6.42 14.79 0.81
CA ALA A 83 7.77 14.23 0.73
C ALA A 83 8.85 15.28 0.44
N ASN A 84 8.55 16.29 -0.38
CA ASN A 84 9.45 17.43 -0.61
C ASN A 84 9.67 18.28 0.64
N GLY A 85 8.71 18.30 1.58
CA GLY A 85 8.90 18.87 2.91
C GLY A 85 9.79 18.02 3.81
N GLY A 86 9.89 16.72 3.54
CA GLY A 86 10.73 15.77 4.28
C GLY A 86 10.50 15.85 5.79
N SER A 87 11.57 15.76 6.58
CA SER A 87 11.51 15.86 8.05
C SER A 87 11.12 17.25 8.58
N SER A 88 10.71 18.21 7.74
CA SER A 88 10.06 19.44 8.20
C SER A 88 8.53 19.38 8.14
N ASN A 89 7.96 18.38 7.46
CA ASN A 89 6.54 18.11 7.39
C ASN A 89 6.15 17.07 8.46
N ASP A 90 5.15 17.38 9.29
CA ASP A 90 4.71 16.50 10.37
C ASP A 90 3.91 15.28 9.85
N HIS A 91 3.21 15.42 8.71
CA HIS A 91 2.57 14.29 8.02
C HIS A 91 3.63 13.29 7.54
N PHE A 92 4.68 13.80 6.89
CA PHE A 92 5.79 12.98 6.43
C PHE A 92 6.45 12.20 7.56
N LYS A 93 6.72 12.85 8.71
CA LYS A 93 7.28 12.16 9.88
C LYS A 93 6.36 11.09 10.45
N ARG A 94 5.05 11.31 10.39
CA ARG A 94 4.09 10.32 10.90
C ARG A 94 4.22 9.01 10.13
N TRP A 95 4.26 9.09 8.81
CA TRP A 95 4.24 7.93 7.92
C TRP A 95 5.62 7.40 7.55
N PHE A 96 6.69 8.18 7.68
CA PHE A 96 8.04 7.72 7.35
C PHE A 96 9.04 7.81 8.50
N GLY A 97 8.63 8.31 9.68
CA GLY A 97 9.49 8.40 10.85
C GLY A 97 10.54 9.50 10.71
N SER A 98 11.80 9.16 11.04
CA SER A 98 12.95 10.04 10.87
C SER A 98 13.96 9.45 9.88
N PRO A 99 13.60 9.30 8.59
CA PRO A 99 14.49 8.73 7.60
C PRO A 99 15.71 9.61 7.41
N ASP A 100 16.84 9.02 7.03
CA ASP A 100 18.02 9.81 6.70
C ASP A 100 17.83 10.59 5.37
N ALA A 101 18.86 11.34 4.96
CA ALA A 101 18.76 12.16 3.76
C ALA A 101 18.65 11.32 2.47
N ASP A 102 19.30 10.15 2.43
CA ASP A 102 19.28 9.27 1.27
C ASP A 102 17.92 8.60 1.15
N ASP A 103 17.37 8.11 2.26
CA ASP A 103 16.04 7.51 2.37
C ASP A 103 14.93 8.53 2.06
N THR A 104 15.04 9.75 2.59
CA THR A 104 14.12 10.86 2.26
C THR A 104 14.11 11.11 0.76
N THR A 105 15.28 11.11 0.13
CA THR A 105 15.40 11.30 -1.33
C THR A 105 14.81 10.10 -2.09
N ALA A 106 14.90 8.89 -1.55
CA ALA A 106 14.34 7.69 -2.16
C ALA A 106 12.81 7.66 -2.10
N ILE A 107 12.22 8.08 -0.98
CA ILE A 107 10.76 8.26 -0.83
C ILE A 107 10.26 9.34 -1.81
N GLN A 108 10.95 10.48 -1.90
CA GLN A 108 10.63 11.52 -2.88
C GLN A 108 10.69 11.01 -4.32
N ASN A 109 11.71 10.22 -4.66
CA ASN A 109 11.84 9.65 -6.00
C ASN A 109 10.74 8.65 -6.30
N THR A 110 10.30 7.85 -5.32
CA THR A 110 9.15 6.96 -5.46
C THR A 110 7.90 7.75 -5.87
N PHE A 111 7.60 8.87 -5.21
CA PHE A 111 6.51 9.77 -5.63
C PHE A 111 6.75 10.42 -7.00
N LYS A 112 7.98 10.82 -7.35
CA LYS A 112 8.31 11.38 -8.68
C LYS A 112 8.19 10.35 -9.80
N ASN A 113 8.49 9.10 -9.52
CA ASN A 113 8.32 7.99 -10.46
C ASN A 113 6.84 7.66 -10.67
N MET A 114 5.96 8.07 -9.76
CA MET A 114 4.52 8.05 -9.96
C MET A 114 4.02 9.31 -10.70
N TYR A 115 4.42 10.50 -10.28
CA TYR A 115 3.85 11.78 -10.72
C TYR A 115 4.90 12.73 -11.29
N ASP A 116 4.64 13.25 -12.50
CA ASP A 116 5.43 14.32 -13.13
C ASP A 116 4.78 15.67 -12.81
N ASP A 117 5.35 16.39 -11.83
CA ASP A 117 4.88 17.71 -11.39
C ASP A 117 5.00 18.77 -12.49
N ALA A 118 6.01 18.67 -13.36
CA ALA A 118 6.18 19.64 -14.45
C ALA A 118 5.12 19.46 -15.53
N ALA A 119 4.74 18.22 -15.84
CA ALA A 119 3.67 17.90 -16.78
C ALA A 119 2.28 17.97 -16.14
N GLY A 120 2.18 17.88 -14.81
CA GLY A 120 0.91 17.77 -14.08
C GLY A 120 0.18 16.45 -14.34
N THR A 121 0.90 15.37 -14.65
CA THR A 121 0.34 14.08 -15.08
C THR A 121 1.11 12.90 -14.49
N ALA A 122 0.65 11.67 -14.73
CA ALA A 122 1.41 10.49 -14.33
C ALA A 122 2.78 10.46 -15.01
N ASN A 123 3.79 9.94 -14.32
CA ASN A 123 5.12 9.73 -14.88
C ASN A 123 5.10 8.50 -15.81
N THR A 124 6.04 8.45 -16.75
CA THR A 124 6.22 7.34 -17.69
C THR A 124 6.36 5.95 -17.05
N ALA A 125 6.79 5.82 -15.79
CA ALA A 125 6.84 4.51 -15.13
C ALA A 125 5.43 3.88 -15.05
N ILE A 126 4.40 4.67 -14.73
CA ILE A 126 3.01 4.21 -14.65
C ILE A 126 2.50 3.64 -15.98
N SER A 127 2.90 4.24 -17.11
CA SER A 127 2.50 3.77 -18.45
C SER A 127 2.99 2.35 -18.81
N LYS A 128 3.96 1.83 -18.04
CA LYS A 128 4.49 0.48 -18.20
C LYS A 128 3.67 -0.56 -17.45
N MET A 129 2.87 -0.16 -16.46
CA MET A 129 1.99 -1.05 -15.73
C MET A 129 0.86 -1.57 -16.62
N VAL A 130 0.31 -2.72 -16.25
CA VAL A 130 -0.75 -3.40 -16.99
C VAL A 130 -1.87 -3.79 -16.04
N LEU A 131 -3.04 -3.15 -16.19
CA LEU A 131 -4.27 -3.54 -15.52
C LEU A 131 -4.90 -4.72 -16.24
N ASP A 132 -4.88 -5.89 -15.61
CA ASP A 132 -5.51 -7.08 -16.14
C ASP A 132 -6.94 -7.22 -15.61
N ARG A 133 -7.92 -7.39 -16.49
CA ARG A 133 -9.32 -7.68 -16.10
C ARG A 133 -9.46 -9.03 -15.40
N LYS A 134 -8.58 -9.99 -15.73
CA LYS A 134 -8.60 -11.33 -15.13
C LYS A 134 -7.84 -11.32 -13.81
N ASP A 135 -8.42 -11.97 -12.80
CA ASP A 135 -7.76 -12.28 -11.54
C ASP A 135 -6.68 -13.36 -11.79
N PHE A 136 -5.53 -12.94 -12.32
CA PHE A 136 -4.45 -13.82 -12.77
C PHE A 136 -3.74 -14.58 -11.64
N GLY A 137 -3.86 -14.10 -10.40
CA GLY A 137 -3.41 -14.76 -9.17
C GLY A 137 -4.50 -15.55 -8.45
N ASN A 138 -5.77 -15.46 -8.87
CA ASN A 138 -6.93 -16.04 -8.17
C ASN A 138 -6.99 -15.60 -6.68
N ASN A 139 -6.67 -14.34 -6.40
CA ASN A 139 -6.51 -13.80 -5.05
C ASN A 139 -7.75 -13.06 -4.54
N CYS A 140 -8.64 -12.58 -5.42
CA CYS A 140 -9.76 -11.75 -5.00
C CYS A 140 -10.72 -12.51 -4.09
N ASP A 141 -11.16 -13.69 -4.51
CA ASP A 141 -12.10 -14.51 -3.73
C ASP A 141 -11.40 -15.30 -2.63
N THR A 142 -10.17 -15.75 -2.88
CA THR A 142 -9.46 -16.64 -1.95
C THR A 142 -8.84 -15.90 -0.78
N LYS A 143 -8.49 -14.62 -0.97
CA LYS A 143 -7.84 -13.80 0.05
C LYS A 143 -8.66 -12.58 0.47
N GLY A 144 -9.66 -12.17 -0.32
CA GLY A 144 -10.50 -11.02 0.00
C GLY A 144 -9.78 -9.67 -0.20
N TRP A 145 -8.77 -9.64 -1.06
CA TRP A 145 -7.91 -8.48 -1.35
C TRP A 145 -8.67 -7.37 -2.08
N TYR A 146 -8.18 -6.15 -1.96
CA TYR A 146 -8.67 -5.02 -2.73
C TYR A 146 -8.04 -5.00 -4.13
N ALA A 147 -6.75 -5.25 -4.20
CA ALA A 147 -6.00 -5.37 -5.44
C ALA A 147 -4.73 -6.17 -5.17
N TYR A 148 -3.91 -6.36 -6.21
CA TYR A 148 -2.54 -6.82 -6.06
C TYR A 148 -1.73 -6.53 -7.31
N THR A 149 -0.42 -6.40 -7.11
CA THR A 149 0.56 -6.09 -8.16
C THR A 149 1.67 -7.13 -8.17
N THR A 150 2.16 -7.48 -9.36
CA THR A 150 3.39 -8.27 -9.54
C THR A 150 4.55 -7.28 -9.73
N PRO A 151 5.47 -7.14 -8.76
CA PRO A 151 6.47 -6.06 -8.74
C PRO A 151 7.36 -5.96 -9.97
N ASP A 152 7.80 -7.08 -10.53
CA ASP A 152 8.76 -7.12 -11.63
C ASP A 152 8.16 -6.76 -13.01
N THR A 153 6.87 -7.04 -13.19
CA THR A 153 6.16 -6.85 -14.45
C THR A 153 5.22 -5.65 -14.45
N GLY A 154 4.89 -5.10 -13.27
CA GLY A 154 3.89 -4.03 -13.13
C GLY A 154 2.49 -4.47 -13.54
N ARG A 155 2.25 -5.79 -13.64
CA ARG A 155 0.91 -6.32 -13.88
C ARG A 155 0.15 -6.28 -12.57
N PHE A 156 -1.01 -5.65 -12.58
CA PHE A 156 -1.86 -5.54 -11.40
C PHE A 156 -3.32 -5.82 -11.74
N HIS A 157 -4.08 -6.17 -10.71
CA HIS A 157 -5.50 -6.47 -10.81
C HIS A 157 -6.27 -5.74 -9.71
N ILE A 158 -7.38 -5.11 -10.07
CA ILE A 158 -8.32 -4.50 -9.14
C ILE A 158 -9.45 -5.48 -8.87
N CYS A 159 -9.56 -5.95 -7.63
CA CYS A 159 -10.61 -6.90 -7.24
C CYS A 159 -11.99 -6.22 -7.16
N PRO A 160 -13.10 -6.98 -7.30
CA PRO A 160 -14.45 -6.44 -7.24
C PRO A 160 -14.75 -5.59 -5.99
N LYS A 161 -14.18 -5.98 -4.84
CA LYS A 161 -14.30 -5.27 -3.56
C LYS A 161 -13.83 -3.82 -3.62
N THR A 162 -12.86 -3.50 -4.48
CA THR A 162 -12.40 -2.11 -4.70
C THR A 162 -13.44 -1.28 -5.44
N LEU A 163 -14.25 -1.88 -6.30
CA LEU A 163 -15.26 -1.19 -7.09
C LEU A 163 -16.49 -0.78 -6.27
N ASP A 164 -16.59 -1.28 -5.04
CA ASP A 164 -17.57 -0.88 -4.01
C ASP A 164 -17.08 0.30 -3.15
N LEU A 165 -15.80 0.69 -3.28
CA LEU A 165 -15.27 1.86 -2.59
C LEU A 165 -15.79 3.16 -3.23
N LYS A 166 -15.81 4.22 -2.43
CA LYS A 166 -16.12 5.57 -2.93
C LYS A 166 -15.04 6.05 -3.90
N GLN A 167 -15.45 6.91 -4.82
CA GLN A 167 -14.50 7.81 -5.47
C GLN A 167 -14.04 8.88 -4.48
N GLN A 168 -12.90 9.49 -4.74
CA GLN A 168 -12.38 10.59 -3.94
C GLN A 168 -13.31 11.80 -3.96
N ASP A 169 -13.92 12.10 -5.10
CA ASP A 169 -14.87 13.22 -5.23
C ASP A 169 -16.21 12.97 -4.51
N ASP A 170 -16.56 11.71 -4.25
CA ASP A 170 -17.72 11.34 -3.43
C ASP A 170 -17.43 11.45 -1.92
N THR A 171 -16.19 11.78 -1.57
CA THR A 171 -15.74 11.99 -0.19
C THR A 171 -15.64 13.48 0.11
N THR A 172 -16.21 13.88 1.24
CA THR A 172 -16.35 15.26 1.68
C THR A 172 -15.68 15.47 3.02
N CYS A 173 -15.40 16.73 3.38
CA CYS A 173 -14.89 17.04 4.71
C CYS A 173 -15.83 16.61 5.86
N ALA A 174 -17.12 16.36 5.58
CA ALA A 174 -18.08 15.87 6.57
C ALA A 174 -17.98 14.35 6.81
N ASP A 175 -17.36 13.60 5.91
CA ASP A 175 -17.08 12.17 6.08
C ASP A 175 -15.93 11.90 7.06
N PHE A 176 -15.19 12.95 7.43
CA PHE A 176 -14.19 12.95 8.49
C PHE A 176 -14.81 13.62 9.72
N ASP A 177 -14.68 13.02 10.90
CA ASP A 177 -15.15 13.61 12.16
C ASP A 177 -14.32 14.87 12.55
N GLN A 178 -14.31 15.31 13.83
CA GLN A 178 -13.49 16.45 14.26
C GLN A 178 -11.98 16.24 14.06
N ALA A 179 -11.56 14.97 14.03
CA ALA A 179 -10.26 14.57 13.57
C ALA A 179 -10.39 13.91 12.20
N VAL A 180 -9.49 14.21 11.27
CA VAL A 180 -9.05 13.16 10.34
C VAL A 180 -8.24 12.19 11.17
N TYR A 181 -8.94 11.42 12.02
CA TYR A 181 -8.56 10.03 12.12
C TYR A 181 -8.57 9.57 10.67
N ILE A 182 -7.54 8.88 10.19
CA ILE A 182 -7.79 8.07 9.01
C ILE A 182 -8.76 6.98 9.48
N TYR A 183 -10.05 7.32 9.61
CA TYR A 183 -11.13 6.38 9.61
C TYR A 183 -10.97 5.74 8.24
N TYR A 184 -10.33 4.58 8.29
CA TYR A 184 -9.96 3.80 7.14
C TYR A 184 -11.16 3.57 6.19
N PRO A 185 -12.46 3.60 6.59
CA PRO A 185 -13.50 3.60 5.56
C PRO A 185 -13.62 4.91 4.74
N SER A 186 -13.39 6.10 5.31
CA SER A 186 -13.62 7.37 4.60
C SER A 186 -12.48 7.74 3.66
N ALA A 187 -11.23 7.44 4.01
CA ALA A 187 -10.07 7.74 3.16
C ALA A 187 -9.73 6.64 2.15
N ARG A 188 -10.26 5.42 2.31
CA ARG A 188 -10.04 4.28 1.40
C ARG A 188 -10.92 4.42 0.17
N THR A 189 -10.46 5.22 -0.77
CA THR A 189 -11.05 5.40 -2.10
C THR A 189 -10.43 4.44 -3.11
N ILE A 190 -10.99 4.38 -4.32
CA ILE A 190 -10.33 3.67 -5.44
C ILE A 190 -8.93 4.25 -5.70
N SER A 191 -8.78 5.58 -5.69
CA SER A 191 -7.49 6.26 -5.87
C SER A 191 -6.46 5.90 -4.80
N PHE A 192 -6.88 5.68 -3.55
CA PHE A 192 -6.01 5.21 -2.47
C PHE A 192 -5.43 3.81 -2.78
N VAL A 193 -6.31 2.87 -3.14
CA VAL A 193 -5.90 1.49 -3.49
C VAL A 193 -4.95 1.52 -4.69
N MET A 194 -5.24 2.33 -5.71
CA MET A 194 -4.36 2.46 -6.86
C MET A 194 -2.97 3.00 -6.47
N LEU A 195 -2.89 3.97 -5.56
CA LEU A 195 -1.61 4.51 -5.11
C LEU A 195 -0.78 3.45 -4.38
N HIS A 196 -1.42 2.73 -3.46
CA HIS A 196 -0.82 1.58 -2.78
C HIS A 196 -0.23 0.59 -3.81
N GLU A 197 -1.05 0.11 -4.74
CA GLU A 197 -0.61 -0.90 -5.72
C GLU A 197 0.52 -0.43 -6.63
N MET A 198 0.49 0.84 -7.05
CA MET A 198 1.53 1.41 -7.91
C MET A 198 2.89 1.48 -7.21
N THR A 199 2.93 1.58 -5.88
CA THR A 199 4.19 1.60 -5.13
C THR A 199 4.92 0.27 -5.13
N HIS A 200 4.21 -0.85 -5.30
CA HIS A 200 4.85 -2.17 -5.43
C HIS A 200 5.60 -2.37 -6.75
N PHE A 201 5.39 -1.52 -7.77
CA PHE A 201 6.04 -1.71 -9.06
C PHE A 201 7.52 -1.29 -9.02
N ASP A 202 8.43 -2.18 -9.47
CA ASP A 202 9.88 -1.95 -9.44
C ASP A 202 10.34 -0.68 -10.18
N ASP A 203 9.62 -0.23 -11.22
CA ASP A 203 9.97 1.01 -11.92
C ASP A 203 9.45 2.27 -11.21
N VAL A 204 8.59 2.10 -10.19
CA VAL A 204 8.11 3.16 -9.30
C VAL A 204 8.98 3.24 -8.05
N ALA A 205 9.23 2.12 -7.39
CA ALA A 205 10.07 2.06 -6.21
C ALA A 205 11.50 2.55 -6.50
N ASP A 206 12.08 3.35 -5.60
CA ASP A 206 13.50 3.70 -5.69
C ASP A 206 14.36 2.53 -5.19
N ASP A 207 15.29 2.06 -6.02
CA ASP A 207 16.14 0.89 -5.74
C ASP A 207 16.88 0.94 -4.40
N ARG A 208 17.08 2.14 -3.82
CA ARG A 208 17.73 2.30 -2.51
C ARG A 208 16.90 1.76 -1.35
N LEU A 209 15.57 1.81 -1.46
CA LEU A 209 14.66 1.27 -0.44
C LEU A 209 14.51 -0.25 -0.56
N GLY A 210 14.88 -0.82 -1.71
CA GLY A 210 14.58 -2.22 -2.02
C GLY A 210 13.14 -2.39 -2.49
N ALA A 211 12.55 -3.55 -2.18
CA ALA A 211 11.15 -3.82 -2.53
C ALA A 211 10.22 -3.10 -1.55
N ILE A 212 9.19 -2.44 -2.07
CA ILE A 212 8.08 -1.93 -1.26
C ILE A 212 7.10 -3.09 -1.07
N GLU A 213 6.83 -3.45 0.18
CA GLU A 213 6.03 -4.59 0.64
C GLU A 213 4.83 -4.12 1.48
N ASP A 214 4.16 -5.07 2.15
CA ASP A 214 3.01 -4.86 3.04
C ASP A 214 3.26 -5.35 4.47
N PRO A 215 4.29 -4.85 5.18
CA PRO A 215 4.52 -5.22 6.57
C PRO A 215 3.35 -4.85 7.49
N ALA A 216 2.51 -3.88 7.10
CA ALA A 216 1.31 -3.51 7.84
C ALA A 216 0.17 -3.02 6.94
N VAL A 217 -1.06 -3.38 7.34
CA VAL A 217 -2.31 -2.88 6.78
C VAL A 217 -3.12 -2.25 7.91
N GLY A 218 -3.78 -1.12 7.66
CA GLY A 218 -4.43 -0.37 8.74
C GLY A 218 -3.60 0.84 9.20
N PRO A 219 -4.23 1.96 9.59
CA PRO A 219 -3.51 3.20 9.88
C PRO A 219 -2.69 3.05 11.15
N ARG A 220 -3.26 2.33 12.13
CA ARG A 220 -2.62 1.94 13.38
C ARG A 220 -1.40 1.05 13.16
N ALA A 221 -1.53 -0.02 12.38
CA ALA A 221 -0.41 -0.92 12.17
C ALA A 221 0.73 -0.20 11.44
N CYS A 222 0.40 0.55 10.38
CA CYS A 222 1.33 1.39 9.61
C CYS A 222 2.03 2.45 10.47
N PHE A 223 1.30 3.11 11.37
CA PHE A 223 1.85 4.11 12.29
C PHE A 223 2.85 3.52 13.30
N ASN A 224 2.63 2.27 13.72
CA ASN A 224 3.42 1.58 14.74
C ASN A 224 4.56 0.72 14.18
N LEU A 225 4.76 0.70 12.86
CA LEU A 225 5.96 0.13 12.26
C LEU A 225 7.21 0.86 12.78
N ASP A 226 8.35 0.15 12.78
CA ASP A 226 9.62 0.84 12.97
C ASP A 226 9.95 1.72 11.75
N ASP A 227 10.89 2.65 11.95
CA ASP A 227 11.18 3.67 10.94
C ASP A 227 11.72 3.08 9.63
N ASP A 228 12.34 1.90 9.63
CA ASP A 228 12.83 1.25 8.41
C ASP A 228 11.66 0.59 7.65
N ASP A 229 10.81 -0.16 8.36
CA ASP A 229 9.62 -0.81 7.79
C ASP A 229 8.61 0.21 7.25
N LYS A 230 8.50 1.39 7.86
CA LYS A 230 7.64 2.48 7.37
C LYS A 230 7.99 2.91 5.94
N GLN A 231 9.26 2.89 5.58
CA GLN A 231 9.76 3.37 4.29
C GLN A 231 9.51 2.36 3.17
N VAL A 232 9.36 1.09 3.51
CA VAL A 232 9.09 0.01 2.56
C VAL A 232 7.66 -0.49 2.63
N ASN A 233 6.74 0.23 3.28
CA ASN A 233 5.33 -0.15 3.36
C ASN A 233 4.46 0.62 2.37
N ALA A 234 3.83 -0.06 1.41
CA ALA A 234 2.97 0.56 0.40
C ALA A 234 1.82 1.38 1.00
N ASN A 235 1.24 0.91 2.10
CA ASN A 235 0.19 1.64 2.80
C ASN A 235 0.66 2.99 3.37
N ASN A 236 1.92 3.13 3.80
CA ASN A 236 2.43 4.40 4.33
C ASN A 236 2.49 5.48 3.24
N TYR A 237 2.83 5.11 2.00
CA TYR A 237 2.75 6.03 0.86
C TYR A 237 1.32 6.47 0.56
N ALA A 238 0.37 5.53 0.54
CA ALA A 238 -1.03 5.83 0.29
C ALA A 238 -1.64 6.71 1.40
N PHE A 239 -1.25 6.46 2.66
CA PHE A 239 -1.69 7.27 3.78
C PHE A 239 -1.09 8.66 3.80
N GLU A 240 0.21 8.82 3.57
CA GLU A 240 0.85 10.13 3.46
C GLU A 240 0.15 10.98 2.39
N ALA A 241 -0.04 10.39 1.21
CA ALA A 241 -0.68 11.06 0.08
C ALA A 241 -2.13 11.47 0.39
N ALA A 242 -2.91 10.56 0.98
CA ALA A 242 -4.29 10.84 1.36
C ALA A 242 -4.37 11.88 2.49
N GLU A 243 -3.54 11.76 3.52
CA GLU A 243 -3.48 12.69 4.65
C GLU A 243 -3.13 14.09 4.17
N GLN A 244 -2.06 14.25 3.37
CA GLN A 244 -1.70 15.54 2.81
C GLN A 244 -2.83 16.12 1.92
N TYR A 245 -3.42 15.31 1.04
CA TYR A 245 -4.50 15.76 0.15
C TYR A 245 -5.70 16.29 0.95
N TRP A 246 -6.14 15.55 1.97
CA TRP A 246 -7.28 15.96 2.78
C TRP A 246 -6.94 17.08 3.75
N ALA A 247 -5.69 17.24 4.18
CA ALA A 247 -5.24 18.41 4.94
C ALA A 247 -5.42 19.70 4.12
N ASP A 248 -5.03 19.65 2.85
CA ASP A 248 -5.16 20.79 1.95
C ASP A 248 -6.63 21.09 1.60
N LYS A 249 -7.43 20.04 1.38
CA LYS A 249 -8.85 20.20 1.02
C LYS A 249 -9.75 20.56 2.20
N CYS A 250 -9.41 20.11 3.41
CA CYS A 250 -10.21 20.25 4.62
C CYS A 250 -9.42 20.94 5.76
N PRO A 251 -9.01 22.21 5.59
CA PRO A 251 -8.06 22.88 6.50
C PRO A 251 -8.58 23.12 7.92
N THR A 252 -9.88 22.92 8.17
CA THR A 252 -10.49 23.01 9.51
C THR A 252 -10.42 21.70 10.29
N LYS A 253 -9.95 20.62 9.65
CA LYS A 253 -9.78 19.32 10.29
C LYS A 253 -8.36 19.20 10.85
N THR A 254 -8.23 18.46 11.93
CA THR A 254 -6.92 18.15 12.53
C THR A 254 -6.64 16.68 12.38
N PHE A 255 -5.40 16.32 12.10
CA PHE A 255 -4.99 14.93 12.00
C PHE A 255 -4.56 14.40 13.37
N GLN A 256 -5.11 13.26 13.77
CA GLN A 256 -4.80 12.65 15.06
C GLN A 256 -4.18 11.28 14.85
N ASP A 257 -3.15 11.01 15.63
CA ASP A 257 -2.53 9.68 15.68
C ASP A 257 -3.56 8.62 16.12
N PRO A 258 -3.40 7.36 15.69
CA PRO A 258 -4.11 6.22 16.25
C PRO A 258 -4.11 6.27 17.79
N PRO A 259 -5.26 6.25 18.50
CA PRO A 259 -5.26 6.26 19.97
C PRO A 259 -4.47 5.05 20.45
N PRO A 260 -3.72 5.11 21.56
CA PRO A 260 -2.97 3.96 22.05
C PRO A 260 -3.90 2.74 22.23
N LEU A 261 -3.37 1.53 22.01
CA LEU A 261 -4.12 0.31 22.36
C LEU A 261 -4.42 0.40 23.85
N VAL A 262 -5.70 0.55 24.19
CA VAL A 262 -6.14 0.40 25.58
C VAL A 262 -5.85 -1.05 25.94
N SER A 263 -4.79 -1.27 26.74
CA SER A 263 -4.50 -2.56 27.35
C SER A 263 -5.76 -2.96 28.10
N SER A 264 -6.50 -3.91 27.53
CA SER A 264 -7.74 -4.44 28.09
C SER A 264 -7.43 -5.26 29.33
N THR A 265 -6.97 -4.57 30.37
CA THR A 265 -6.91 -5.16 31.69
C THR A 265 -8.35 -5.18 32.20
N SER A 266 -8.93 -6.38 32.19
CA SER A 266 -10.15 -6.82 32.87
C SER A 266 -11.52 -6.53 32.24
N THR A 267 -12.23 -7.65 32.02
CA THR A 267 -13.69 -7.85 31.84
C THR A 267 -14.29 -7.62 30.44
N SER A 268 -14.04 -8.59 29.56
CA SER A 268 -15.03 -9.25 28.70
C SER A 268 -16.37 -8.52 28.48
N THR A 269 -16.41 -7.65 27.47
CA THR A 269 -17.38 -7.73 26.36
C THR A 269 -16.73 -7.00 25.19
N ALA A 270 -15.81 -7.69 24.52
CA ALA A 270 -15.10 -7.13 23.37
C ALA A 270 -16.09 -6.91 22.22
N VAL A 271 -16.40 -5.66 21.92
CA VAL A 271 -16.83 -5.25 20.59
C VAL A 271 -15.55 -5.22 19.76
N SER A 272 -15.26 -6.33 19.08
CA SER A 272 -14.23 -6.36 18.05
C SER A 272 -14.62 -5.37 16.96
N ASP A 273 -13.79 -4.36 16.71
CA ASP A 273 -13.93 -3.50 15.53
C ASP A 273 -13.64 -4.36 14.28
N PRO A 274 -14.65 -4.70 13.46
CA PRO A 274 -14.45 -5.55 12.29
C PRO A 274 -13.70 -4.82 11.16
N SER A 275 -13.40 -3.52 11.29
CA SER A 275 -12.75 -2.74 10.23
C SER A 275 -11.23 -2.88 10.18
N GLU A 276 -10.56 -3.26 11.28
CA GLU A 276 -9.12 -3.49 11.34
C GLU A 276 -8.72 -4.98 11.14
N SER A 277 -9.62 -5.95 11.35
CA SER A 277 -9.24 -7.38 11.47
C SER A 277 -9.41 -8.25 10.22
N GLN A 278 -9.82 -7.71 9.06
CA GLN A 278 -10.09 -8.54 7.86
C GLN A 278 -9.60 -7.96 6.52
N VAL A 279 -8.55 -7.13 6.54
CA VAL A 279 -7.94 -6.65 5.29
C VAL A 279 -6.50 -7.15 5.24
N ILE A 280 -6.35 -8.32 4.65
CA ILE A 280 -5.06 -8.81 4.22
C ILE A 280 -4.96 -8.27 2.79
N ASP A 281 -4.05 -7.37 2.50
CA ASP A 281 -3.42 -7.27 1.18
C ASP A 281 -2.13 -8.09 1.33
N GLY A 282 -1.78 -8.93 0.36
CA GLY A 282 -0.76 -9.95 0.58
C GLY A 282 0.49 -9.78 -0.27
N PRO A 283 1.63 -10.25 0.25
CA PRO A 283 2.92 -9.96 -0.32
C PRO A 283 3.08 -10.57 -1.72
N GLY A 284 3.56 -9.76 -2.66
CA GLY A 284 4.21 -10.23 -3.88
C GLY A 284 5.45 -11.04 -3.51
N GLY A 285 5.29 -12.36 -3.37
CA GLY A 285 6.23 -13.20 -2.63
C GLY A 285 7.60 -13.45 -3.27
N SER A 286 8.60 -13.61 -2.41
CA SER A 286 9.58 -14.69 -2.49
C SER A 286 9.44 -15.54 -1.21
N ALA A 287 9.31 -16.85 -1.36
CA ALA A 287 8.88 -17.78 -0.31
C ALA A 287 9.81 -17.78 0.91
N SER A 288 9.30 -17.31 2.05
CA SER A 288 9.85 -17.55 3.38
C SER A 288 8.81 -18.27 4.26
N THR A 289 9.32 -19.18 5.09
CA THR A 289 8.61 -20.22 5.86
C THR A 289 7.42 -19.73 6.69
N PRO A 290 6.30 -20.49 6.76
CA PRO A 290 5.15 -20.12 7.57
C PRO A 290 5.42 -20.28 9.07
N LEU A 291 5.12 -19.24 9.84
CA LEU A 291 4.95 -19.29 11.30
C LEU A 291 3.68 -20.10 11.65
N PRO A 292 3.65 -20.80 12.80
CA PRO A 292 2.60 -21.74 13.13
C PRO A 292 1.26 -21.04 13.43
N SER A 293 0.21 -21.53 12.77
CA SER A 293 -1.18 -21.21 13.05
C SER A 293 -1.57 -21.71 14.45
N GLU A 294 -1.98 -20.79 15.32
CA GLU A 294 -2.74 -21.16 16.51
C GLU A 294 -4.17 -21.50 16.09
N THR A 295 -4.56 -22.74 16.36
CA THR A 295 -5.92 -23.24 16.12
C THR A 295 -6.72 -23.06 17.41
N GLU A 296 -7.61 -22.07 17.46
CA GLU A 296 -8.59 -22.00 18.56
C GLU A 296 -9.65 -23.10 18.40
N THR A 297 -9.74 -23.94 19.43
CA THR A 297 -10.74 -25.00 19.56
C THR A 297 -12.03 -24.40 20.11
N ILE A 298 -13.10 -24.40 19.30
CA ILE A 298 -14.43 -23.98 19.71
C ILE A 298 -15.03 -25.04 20.64
N LEU A 299 -15.28 -24.68 21.91
CA LEU A 299 -16.07 -25.47 22.85
C LEU A 299 -17.58 -25.24 22.62
N PRO A 300 -18.43 -26.28 22.72
CA PRO A 300 -19.86 -26.14 22.51
C PRO A 300 -20.57 -25.51 23.74
N SER A 301 -21.47 -24.56 23.47
CA SER A 301 -22.36 -23.92 24.44
C SER A 301 -23.30 -24.90 25.14
N ALA A 302 -23.34 -24.82 26.47
CA ALA A 302 -24.30 -25.54 27.30
C ALA A 302 -25.71 -24.93 27.19
N THR A 303 -26.69 -25.76 26.83
CA THR A 303 -28.12 -25.42 26.81
C THR A 303 -28.71 -25.54 28.22
N SER A 304 -29.19 -24.43 28.78
CA SER A 304 -29.98 -24.43 30.02
C SER A 304 -31.43 -24.81 29.73
N THR A 305 -31.86 -25.98 30.23
CA THR A 305 -33.26 -26.39 30.28
C THR A 305 -33.85 -25.95 31.62
N ALA A 306 -34.87 -25.08 31.57
CA ALA A 306 -35.74 -24.82 32.72
C ALA A 306 -37.00 -25.68 32.56
N THR A 307 -37.24 -26.56 33.51
CA THR A 307 -38.53 -27.25 33.71
C THR A 307 -39.26 -26.63 34.90
N ALA A 308 -40.57 -26.42 34.66
CA ALA A 308 -41.71 -26.16 35.56
C ALA A 308 -41.47 -25.88 37.05
#